data_AF-A0A7S0QCQ6-F1
#
_entry.id   AF-A0A7S0QCQ6-F1
#
_cell.length_a   1.000
_cell.length_b   1.000
_cell.length_c   1.000
_cell.angle_alpha   90.00
_cell.angle_beta   90.00
_cell.angle_gamma   90.00
#
_symmetry.space_group_name_H-M   'P 1'
#
loop_
_entity.id
_entity.type
_entity.pdbx_description
1 polymer ?
#
loop_
_entity_poly.entity_id
_entity_poly.type
_entity_poly.pdbx_seq_one_letter_code
_entity_poly.pdbx_strand_id
1 'polypeptide(L)'
;MAFANPSPLALFGFAFPTILLSICNAGIFKMNAALLGLAIAHGGLSQLVVGILLFFKGSTFGHVVFFSYGAFWWSVAILVAMPGIAPESFAKPTDPFMGAFFLLWGIFSFFCWFCTFRQNRVVFLTFLALWPTFVLLSVSHWNGDAGTLKAGGWLGLICGCLAFYLGMAELVNETVGSVLLPIGDPKNVERERAFLRNWANQLRGREPDEGGSLGCEVGTVKRDSDVEQGVTAGAVVLLNRPDTVAQGMTVRKCPSATLG
;
A
#
# COMPACT_ATOMS: atom_id res chain seq x y z
N MET A 1 8.32 -19.30 -8.39
CA MET A 1 8.54 -18.97 -6.96
C MET A 1 7.56 -17.88 -6.57
N ALA A 2 6.97 -17.96 -5.38
CA ALA A 2 6.18 -16.84 -4.86
C ALA A 2 7.14 -15.80 -4.26
N PHE A 3 7.06 -14.55 -4.71
CA PHE A 3 7.85 -13.45 -4.16
C PHE A 3 7.26 -12.98 -2.83
N ALA A 4 8.11 -12.47 -1.93
CA ALA A 4 7.68 -11.80 -0.71
C ALA A 4 6.73 -10.61 -1.00
N ASN A 5 5.94 -10.20 -0.01
CA ASN A 5 5.16 -8.97 -0.08
C ASN A 5 6.01 -7.75 0.30
N PRO A 6 6.30 -6.83 -0.63
CA PRO A 6 7.11 -5.65 -0.31
C PRO A 6 6.29 -4.51 0.31
N SER A 7 4.95 -4.60 0.32
CA SER A 7 4.04 -3.50 0.72
C SER A 7 4.22 -3.02 2.17
N PRO A 8 4.41 -3.91 3.18
CA PRO A 8 4.63 -3.47 4.57
C PRO A 8 5.82 -2.52 4.71
N LEU A 9 6.91 -2.77 3.97
CA LEU A 9 8.10 -1.94 3.99
C LEU A 9 7.80 -0.51 3.49
N ALA A 10 7.05 -0.38 2.39
CA ALA A 10 6.69 0.94 1.88
C ALA A 10 5.67 1.67 2.76
N LEU A 11 4.81 0.93 3.47
CA LEU A 11 3.87 1.50 4.43
C LEU A 11 4.58 2.10 5.65
N PHE A 12 5.62 1.43 6.17
CA PHE A 12 6.48 2.01 7.20
C PHE A 12 7.30 3.19 6.67
N GLY A 13 7.81 3.08 5.44
CA GLY A 13 8.44 4.18 4.72
C GLY A 13 7.55 5.41 4.67
N PHE A 14 6.26 5.25 4.34
CA PHE A 14 5.31 6.35 4.39
C PHE A 14 5.08 6.86 5.82
N ALA A 15 4.78 5.95 6.76
CA ALA A 15 4.24 6.28 8.06
C ALA A 15 5.22 7.07 8.93
N PHE A 16 6.49 6.69 8.97
CA PHE A 16 7.46 7.27 9.91
C PHE A 16 7.70 8.77 9.68
N PRO A 17 8.11 9.21 8.46
CA PRO A 17 8.26 10.64 8.19
C PRO A 17 6.91 11.38 8.22
N THR A 18 5.79 10.74 7.85
CA THR A 18 4.45 11.35 7.98
C THR A 18 4.16 11.70 9.43
N ILE A 19 4.35 10.75 10.35
CA ILE A 19 4.14 10.96 11.80
C ILE A 19 5.04 12.08 12.30
N LEU A 20 6.34 12.05 11.99
CA LEU A 20 7.29 13.06 12.46
C LEU A 20 7.02 14.47 11.90
N LEU A 21 6.68 14.58 10.61
CA LEU A 21 6.29 15.86 10.03
C LEU A 21 4.99 16.37 10.65
N SER A 22 4.05 15.46 10.90
CA SER A 22 2.73 15.78 11.46
C SER A 22 2.79 16.28 12.90
N ILE A 23 3.61 15.67 13.77
CA ILE A 23 3.82 16.18 15.13
C ILE A 23 4.54 17.55 15.13
N CYS A 24 5.36 17.83 14.11
CA CYS A 24 5.95 19.15 13.93
C CYS A 24 4.90 20.18 13.51
N ASN A 25 4.06 19.85 12.52
CA ASN A 25 2.97 20.72 12.05
C ASN A 25 1.90 20.95 13.13
N ALA A 26 1.63 19.96 13.98
CA ALA A 26 0.76 20.09 15.15
C ALA A 26 1.33 21.01 16.25
N GLY A 27 2.62 21.38 16.15
CA GLY A 27 3.31 22.24 17.11
C GLY A 27 3.77 21.53 18.37
N ILE A 28 3.85 20.20 18.36
CA ILE A 28 4.32 19.39 19.51
C ILE A 28 5.85 19.42 19.59
N PHE A 29 6.52 19.24 18.45
CA PHE A 29 7.97 19.28 18.34
C PHE A 29 8.42 20.25 17.25
N LYS A 30 9.69 20.67 17.29
CA LYS A 30 10.31 21.41 16.19
C LYS A 30 10.94 20.44 15.20
N MET A 31 10.87 20.79 13.93
CA MET A 31 11.52 20.04 12.85
C MET A 31 13.05 20.02 13.05
N ASN A 32 13.67 18.86 12.83
CA ASN A 32 15.12 18.68 12.92
C ASN A 32 15.62 17.67 11.86
N ALA A 33 16.93 17.41 11.85
CA ALA A 33 17.58 16.56 10.86
C ALA A 33 17.10 15.09 10.86
N ALA A 34 16.45 14.61 11.93
CA ALA A 34 15.90 13.25 11.97
C ALA A 34 14.79 13.06 10.92
N LEU A 35 13.94 14.08 10.72
CA LEU A 35 12.93 14.04 9.66
C LEU A 35 13.56 13.93 8.28
N LEU A 36 14.64 14.69 8.03
CA LEU A 36 15.35 14.65 6.76
C LEU A 36 15.97 13.27 6.49
N GLY A 37 16.63 12.69 7.50
CA GLY A 37 17.20 11.35 7.40
C GLY A 37 16.14 10.28 7.10
N LEU A 38 15.00 10.32 7.78
CA LEU A 38 13.89 9.40 7.52
C LEU A 38 13.25 9.63 6.16
N ALA A 39 13.03 10.88 5.75
CA ALA A 39 12.47 11.22 4.45
C ALA A 39 13.34 10.70 3.30
N ILE A 40 14.67 10.73 3.42
CA ILE A 40 15.57 10.24 2.38
C ILE A 40 15.67 8.70 2.42
N ALA A 41 16.06 8.15 3.57
CA ALA A 41 16.47 6.75 3.67
C ALA A 41 15.27 5.79 3.69
N HIS A 42 14.20 6.15 4.41
CA HIS A 42 13.07 5.25 4.61
C HIS A 42 11.84 5.69 3.81
N GLY A 43 11.38 6.93 3.99
CA GLY A 43 10.29 7.51 3.20
C GLY A 43 10.56 7.49 1.71
N GLY A 44 11.74 7.91 1.30
CA GLY A 44 12.10 8.02 -0.09
C GLY A 44 12.56 6.70 -0.68
N LEU A 45 13.77 6.29 -0.31
CA LEU A 45 14.45 5.16 -0.96
C LEU A 45 13.67 3.84 -0.84
N SER A 46 13.20 3.48 0.36
CA SER A 46 12.49 2.20 0.53
C SER A 46 11.19 2.16 -0.28
N GLN A 47 10.43 3.26 -0.31
CA GLN A 47 9.19 3.33 -1.08
C GLN A 47 9.42 3.32 -2.60
N LEU A 48 10.47 4.01 -3.08
CA LEU A 48 10.86 3.95 -4.50
C LEU A 48 11.20 2.53 -4.93
N VAL A 49 12.01 1.83 -4.13
CA VAL A 49 12.37 0.43 -4.40
C VAL A 49 11.13 -0.46 -4.40
N VAL A 50 10.28 -0.37 -3.38
CA VAL A 50 9.04 -1.16 -3.31
C VAL A 50 8.09 -0.84 -4.47
N GLY A 51 7.98 0.43 -4.86
CA GLY A 51 7.21 0.84 -6.04
C GLY A 51 7.69 0.10 -7.30
N ILE A 52 9.00 0.01 -7.53
CA ILE A 52 9.58 -0.78 -8.62
C ILE A 52 9.26 -2.28 -8.46
N LEU A 53 9.39 -2.83 -7.26
CA LEU A 53 9.08 -4.25 -7.01
C LEU A 53 7.61 -4.58 -7.28
N LEU A 54 6.69 -3.66 -6.98
CA LEU A 54 5.26 -3.83 -7.26
C LEU A 54 4.90 -3.72 -8.74
N PHE A 55 5.71 -3.01 -9.54
CA PHE A 55 5.59 -3.04 -11.00
C PHE A 55 5.81 -4.47 -11.52
N PHE A 56 6.88 -5.12 -11.08
CA PHE A 56 7.17 -6.52 -11.45
C PHE A 56 6.15 -7.51 -10.88
N LYS A 57 5.50 -7.19 -9.76
CA LYS A 57 4.40 -7.99 -9.18
C LYS A 57 3.04 -7.73 -9.86
N GLY A 58 2.96 -6.80 -10.81
CA GLY A 58 1.72 -6.46 -11.53
C GLY A 58 0.71 -5.62 -10.73
N SER A 59 1.14 -4.98 -9.63
CA SER A 59 0.28 -4.09 -8.83
C SER A 59 0.41 -2.65 -9.31
N THR A 60 -0.42 -2.25 -10.29
CA THR A 60 -0.41 -0.87 -10.83
C THR A 60 -0.67 0.17 -9.75
N PHE A 61 -1.68 -0.06 -8.91
CA PHE A 61 -2.03 0.87 -7.83
C PHE A 61 -0.86 1.03 -6.85
N GLY A 62 -0.31 -0.09 -6.36
CA GLY A 62 0.80 -0.06 -5.40
C GLY A 62 2.08 0.53 -5.99
N HIS A 63 2.38 0.25 -7.27
CA HIS A 63 3.50 0.85 -7.98
C HIS A 63 3.40 2.38 -8.00
N VAL A 64 2.28 2.91 -8.51
CA VAL A 64 2.08 4.36 -8.64
C VAL A 64 2.09 5.02 -7.26
N VAL A 65 1.36 4.47 -6.30
CA VAL A 65 1.26 5.04 -4.96
C VAL A 65 2.61 5.08 -4.25
N PHE A 66 3.30 3.94 -4.09
CA PHE A 66 4.53 3.93 -3.31
C PHE A 66 5.68 4.61 -4.03
N PHE A 67 5.78 4.48 -5.36
CA PHE A 67 6.83 5.18 -6.08
C PHE A 67 6.64 6.71 -6.00
N SER A 68 5.41 7.20 -6.21
CA SER A 68 5.12 8.63 -6.12
C SER A 68 5.35 9.19 -4.71
N TYR A 69 4.90 8.51 -3.65
CA TYR A 69 5.15 9.00 -2.29
C TYR A 69 6.63 8.89 -1.87
N GLY A 70 7.37 7.92 -2.40
CA GLY A 70 8.83 7.89 -2.25
C GLY A 70 9.48 9.13 -2.89
N ALA A 71 9.05 9.49 -4.10
CA ALA A 71 9.51 10.70 -4.76
C ALA A 71 9.08 11.98 -4.01
N PHE A 72 7.88 11.99 -3.42
CA PHE A 72 7.42 13.08 -2.54
C PHE A 72 8.40 13.30 -1.38
N TRP A 73 8.77 12.26 -0.64
CA TRP A 73 9.69 12.40 0.49
C TRP A 73 11.07 12.88 0.08
N TRP A 74 11.59 12.42 -1.07
CA TRP A 74 12.81 12.97 -1.64
C TRP A 74 12.67 14.45 -2.00
N SER A 75 11.54 14.85 -2.59
CA SER A 75 11.30 16.25 -2.92
C SER A 75 11.22 17.14 -1.68
N VAL A 76 10.54 16.71 -0.61
CA VAL A 76 10.48 17.43 0.68
C VAL A 76 11.88 17.54 1.29
N ALA A 77 12.65 16.46 1.27
CA ALA A 77 14.02 16.45 1.78
C ALA A 77 14.91 17.46 1.04
N ILE A 78 14.83 17.48 -0.29
CA ILE A 78 15.55 18.44 -1.13
C ILE A 78 15.08 19.86 -0.82
N LEU A 79 13.77 20.12 -0.76
CA LEU A 79 13.22 21.46 -0.47
C LEU A 79 13.68 22.00 0.89
N VAL A 80 13.81 21.14 1.91
CA VAL A 80 14.31 21.54 3.25
C VAL A 80 15.83 21.78 3.24
N ALA A 81 16.59 21.03 2.44
CA ALA A 81 18.05 21.15 2.36
C ALA A 81 18.54 22.26 1.41
N MET A 82 17.75 22.62 0.38
CA MET A 82 18.14 23.57 -0.66
C MET A 82 18.46 25.00 -0.21
N PRO A 83 17.84 25.59 0.83
CA PRO A 83 18.14 26.95 1.27
C PRO A 83 19.61 27.21 1.67
N GLY A 84 20.45 26.17 1.77
CA GLY A 84 21.91 26.28 1.98
C GLY A 84 22.80 25.85 0.81
N ILE A 85 22.23 25.46 -0.34
CA ILE A 85 22.97 24.84 -1.46
C ILE A 85 22.62 25.48 -2.81
N ALA A 86 21.37 25.90 -3.01
CA ALA A 86 20.90 26.47 -4.26
C ALA A 86 21.17 27.99 -4.36
N PRO A 87 21.28 28.55 -5.58
CA PRO A 87 21.30 30.01 -5.78
C PRO A 87 20.09 30.68 -5.14
N GLU A 88 20.23 31.88 -4.58
CA GLU A 88 19.16 32.59 -3.87
C GLU A 88 17.86 32.74 -4.68
N SER A 89 17.96 32.80 -6.01
CA SER A 89 16.83 32.84 -6.95
C SER A 89 15.93 31.59 -6.91
N PHE A 90 16.45 30.46 -6.42
CA PHE A 90 15.72 29.19 -6.21
C PHE A 90 15.67 28.75 -4.74
N ALA A 91 16.48 29.36 -3.87
CA ALA A 91 16.78 28.84 -2.54
C ALA A 91 15.65 28.97 -1.52
N LYS A 92 14.70 29.90 -1.72
CA LYS A 92 13.54 30.05 -0.84
C LYS A 92 12.26 29.73 -1.60
N PRO A 93 11.63 28.56 -1.36
CA PRO A 93 10.26 28.35 -1.77
C PRO A 93 9.42 29.51 -1.21
N THR A 94 8.77 30.28 -2.07
CA THR A 94 7.80 31.27 -1.59
C THR A 94 6.61 30.50 -1.02
N ASP A 95 6.06 30.95 0.11
CA ASP A 95 4.93 30.28 0.76
C ASP A 95 3.77 29.99 -0.23
N PRO A 96 3.40 30.89 -1.16
CA PRO A 96 2.40 30.60 -2.19
C PRO A 96 2.70 29.38 -3.07
N PHE A 97 3.97 29.17 -3.43
CA PHE A 97 4.36 28.06 -4.29
C PHE A 97 4.36 26.73 -3.53
N MET A 98 4.74 26.74 -2.24
CA MET A 98 4.59 25.57 -1.36
C MET A 98 3.12 25.16 -1.19
N GLY A 99 2.22 26.15 -1.12
CA GLY A 99 0.78 25.87 -1.13
C GLY A 99 0.32 25.15 -2.40
N ALA A 100 0.80 25.57 -3.58
CA ALA A 100 0.50 24.90 -4.84
C ALA A 100 1.12 23.48 -4.93
N PHE A 101 2.34 23.30 -4.42
CA PHE A 101 3.01 22.01 -4.32
C PHE A 101 2.16 21.01 -3.51
N PHE A 102 1.72 21.39 -2.31
CA PHE A 102 0.86 20.51 -1.50
C PHE A 102 -0.53 20.30 -2.10
N LEU A 103 -1.10 21.30 -2.78
CA LEU A 103 -2.39 21.13 -3.46
C LEU A 103 -2.30 20.06 -4.54
N LEU A 104 -1.24 20.05 -5.34
CA LEU A 104 -1.06 19.05 -6.40
C LEU A 104 -0.99 17.63 -5.83
N TRP A 105 -0.27 17.45 -4.72
CA TRP A 105 -0.25 16.19 -3.97
C TRP A 105 -1.62 15.83 -3.39
N GLY A 106 -2.39 16.81 -2.93
CA GLY A 106 -3.77 16.63 -2.47
C GLY A 106 -4.70 16.14 -3.58
N ILE A 107 -4.63 16.74 -4.77
CA ILE A 107 -5.40 16.33 -5.95
C ILE A 107 -5.03 14.91 -6.36
N PHE A 108 -3.73 14.60 -6.46
CA PHE A 108 -3.25 13.24 -6.73
C PHE A 108 -3.80 12.24 -5.70
N SER A 109 -3.70 12.56 -4.42
CA SER A 109 -4.18 11.73 -3.31
C SER A 109 -5.70 11.51 -3.38
N PHE A 110 -6.45 12.54 -3.77
CA PHE A 110 -7.91 12.47 -3.93
C PHE A 110 -8.32 11.50 -5.04
N PHE A 111 -7.62 11.51 -6.18
CA PHE A 111 -7.86 10.52 -7.23
C PHE A 111 -7.44 9.11 -6.81
N CYS A 112 -6.30 8.96 -6.13
CA CYS A 112 -5.91 7.67 -5.55
C CYS A 112 -6.94 7.15 -4.54
N TRP A 113 -7.59 8.03 -3.77
CA TRP A 113 -8.64 7.65 -2.82
C TRP A 113 -9.81 6.95 -3.51
N PHE A 114 -10.26 7.39 -4.69
CA PHE A 114 -11.30 6.67 -5.44
C PHE A 114 -10.88 5.25 -5.84
N CYS A 115 -9.59 5.04 -6.14
CA CYS A 115 -9.05 3.70 -6.44
C CYS A 115 -9.07 2.76 -5.21
N THR A 116 -9.26 3.29 -3.99
CA THR A 116 -9.27 2.51 -2.74
C THR A 116 -10.62 1.87 -2.41
N PHE A 117 -11.70 2.18 -3.12
CA PHE A 117 -13.06 1.73 -2.74
C PHE A 117 -13.24 0.21 -2.79
N ARG A 118 -12.38 -0.49 -3.54
CA ARG A 118 -12.34 -1.96 -3.63
C ARG A 118 -11.16 -2.58 -2.88
N GLN A 119 -10.36 -1.77 -2.19
CA GLN A 119 -9.21 -2.19 -1.38
C GLN A 119 -9.65 -2.46 0.06
N ASN A 120 -8.71 -2.84 0.92
CA ASN A 120 -8.99 -2.97 2.35
C ASN A 120 -9.39 -1.63 2.98
N ARG A 121 -10.19 -1.68 4.05
CA ARG A 121 -10.78 -0.50 4.69
C ARG A 121 -9.73 0.45 5.24
N VAL A 122 -8.59 -0.07 5.71
CA VAL A 122 -7.52 0.75 6.26
C VAL A 122 -6.86 1.59 5.16
N VAL A 123 -6.60 1.03 3.97
CA VAL A 123 -6.10 1.80 2.81
C VAL A 123 -7.04 2.95 2.46
N PHE A 124 -8.35 2.68 2.44
CA PHE A 124 -9.36 3.72 2.22
C PHE A 124 -9.28 4.83 3.26
N LEU A 125 -9.21 4.48 4.56
CA LEU A 125 -9.11 5.46 5.65
C LEU A 125 -7.80 6.25 5.60
N THR A 126 -6.68 5.60 5.27
CA THR A 126 -5.37 6.25 5.11
C THR A 126 -5.44 7.32 4.04
N PHE A 127 -5.98 7.02 2.85
CA PHE A 127 -6.13 8.00 1.78
C PHE A 127 -7.17 9.08 2.10
N LEU A 128 -8.26 8.72 2.80
CA LEU A 128 -9.26 9.67 3.27
C LEU A 128 -8.68 10.70 4.26
N ALA A 129 -7.71 10.30 5.09
CA ALA A 129 -6.98 11.22 5.95
C ALA A 129 -5.87 11.97 5.21
N LEU A 130 -5.28 11.36 4.17
CA LEU A 130 -4.13 11.91 3.45
C LEU A 130 -4.50 13.10 2.56
N TRP A 131 -5.50 12.96 1.70
CA TRP A 131 -5.82 14.02 0.74
C TRP A 131 -6.25 15.34 1.43
N PRO A 132 -7.07 15.35 2.51
CA PRO A 132 -7.41 16.59 3.18
C PRO A 132 -6.24 17.11 4.01
N THR A 133 -5.31 16.26 4.47
CA THR A 133 -4.05 16.71 5.09
C THR A 133 -3.28 17.60 4.12
N PHE A 134 -3.10 17.15 2.87
CA PHE A 134 -2.43 17.97 1.86
C PHE A 134 -3.18 19.26 1.52
N VAL A 135 -4.51 19.23 1.48
CA VAL A 135 -5.32 20.44 1.27
C VAL A 135 -5.15 21.42 2.44
N LEU A 136 -5.17 20.94 3.69
CA LEU A 136 -4.95 21.78 4.87
C LEU A 136 -3.54 22.39 4.89
N LEU A 137 -2.51 21.60 4.57
CA LEU A 137 -1.14 22.11 4.41
C LEU A 137 -1.08 23.18 3.32
N SER A 138 -1.70 22.94 2.18
CA SER A 138 -1.78 23.90 1.08
C SER A 138 -2.41 25.23 1.51
N VAL A 139 -3.60 25.17 2.12
CA VAL A 139 -4.31 26.36 2.62
C VAL A 139 -3.49 27.09 3.69
N SER A 140 -2.81 26.36 4.57
CA SER A 140 -1.96 26.96 5.61
C SER A 140 -0.80 27.80 5.04
N HIS A 141 -0.24 27.38 3.91
CA HIS A 141 0.80 28.13 3.20
C HIS A 141 0.25 29.35 2.44
N TRP A 142 -1.04 29.37 2.09
CA TRP A 142 -1.66 30.51 1.43
C TRP A 142 -2.21 31.56 2.38
N ASN A 143 -2.77 31.13 3.51
CA ASN A 143 -3.33 32.04 4.51
C ASN A 143 -2.34 32.41 5.62
N GLY A 144 -1.23 31.67 5.75
CA GLY A 144 -0.24 31.87 6.83
C GLY A 144 -0.79 31.55 8.23
N ASP A 145 -1.91 30.86 8.34
CA ASP A 145 -2.60 30.59 9.61
C ASP A 145 -2.03 29.36 10.31
N ALA A 146 -1.49 29.59 11.51
CA ALA A 146 -0.98 28.54 12.38
C ALA A 146 -2.08 27.54 12.83
N GLY A 147 -3.35 27.98 12.91
CA GLY A 147 -4.47 27.10 13.23
C GLY A 147 -4.69 26.02 12.16
N THR A 148 -4.68 26.44 10.90
CA THR A 148 -4.82 25.57 9.72
C THR A 148 -3.66 24.59 9.62
N LEU A 149 -2.41 25.06 9.86
CA LEU A 149 -1.23 24.19 9.87
C LEU A 149 -1.34 23.09 10.95
N LYS A 150 -1.79 23.46 12.15
CA LYS A 150 -2.00 22.51 13.25
C LYS A 150 -3.09 21.49 12.92
N ALA A 151 -4.20 21.92 12.33
CA ALA A 151 -5.27 21.02 11.90
C ALA A 151 -4.74 20.00 10.88
N GLY A 152 -3.95 20.45 9.90
CA GLY A 152 -3.25 19.58 8.95
C GLY A 152 -2.28 18.62 9.64
N GLY A 153 -1.54 19.08 10.66
CA GLY A 153 -0.66 18.23 11.46
C GLY A 153 -1.40 17.12 12.21
N TRP A 154 -2.53 17.41 12.86
CA TRP A 154 -3.30 16.37 13.55
C TRP A 154 -3.91 15.35 12.59
N LEU A 155 -4.43 15.79 11.45
CA LEU A 155 -4.98 14.88 10.45
C LEU A 155 -3.88 14.02 9.79
N GLY A 156 -2.72 14.62 9.53
CA GLY A 156 -1.54 13.90 9.03
C GLY A 156 -1.03 12.86 10.02
N LEU A 157 -1.12 13.15 11.33
CA LEU A 157 -0.74 12.19 12.37
C LEU A 157 -1.67 10.96 12.32
N ILE A 158 -2.98 11.17 12.20
CA ILE A 158 -3.95 10.08 12.03
C ILE A 158 -3.62 9.28 10.77
N CYS A 159 -3.34 9.94 9.65
CA CYS A 159 -2.94 9.28 8.40
C CYS A 159 -1.70 8.40 8.59
N GLY A 160 -0.64 8.93 9.21
CA GLY A 160 0.59 8.19 9.49
C GLY A 160 0.37 7.00 10.41
N CYS A 161 -0.46 7.14 11.45
CA CYS A 161 -0.84 6.04 12.33
C CYS A 161 -1.65 4.94 11.62
N LEU A 162 -2.57 5.30 10.72
CA LEU A 162 -3.32 4.34 9.91
C LEU A 162 -2.41 3.56 8.96
N ALA A 163 -1.46 4.24 8.31
CA ALA A 163 -0.45 3.58 7.47
C ALA A 163 0.48 2.66 8.27
N PHE A 164 0.90 3.09 9.47
CA PHE A 164 1.68 2.26 10.38
C PHE A 164 0.91 1.00 10.78
N TYR A 165 -0.37 1.16 11.16
CA TYR A 165 -1.24 0.04 11.51
C TYR A 165 -1.37 -0.93 10.34
N LEU A 166 -1.61 -0.44 9.12
CA LEU A 166 -1.70 -1.29 7.94
C LEU A 166 -0.40 -2.06 7.68
N GLY A 167 0.76 -1.39 7.76
CA GLY A 167 2.06 -2.03 7.56
C GLY A 167 2.32 -3.13 8.59
N MET A 168 1.96 -2.88 9.85
CA MET A 168 2.06 -3.87 10.93
C MET A 168 1.08 -5.02 10.72
N ALA A 169 -0.17 -4.72 10.36
CA ALA A 169 -1.19 -5.73 10.14
C ALA A 169 -0.82 -6.67 8.98
N GLU A 170 -0.33 -6.14 7.86
CA GLU A 170 0.15 -6.96 6.75
C GLU A 170 1.36 -7.80 7.15
N LEU A 171 2.34 -7.23 7.85
CA LEU A 171 3.53 -7.97 8.32
C LEU A 171 3.15 -9.11 9.29
N VAL A 172 2.31 -8.83 10.28
CA VAL A 172 1.91 -9.81 11.30
C VAL A 172 1.02 -10.88 10.69
N ASN A 173 0.04 -10.52 9.88
CA ASN A 173 -0.86 -11.51 9.27
C ASN A 173 -0.11 -12.45 8.31
N GLU A 174 0.87 -11.93 7.57
CA GLU A 174 1.69 -12.73 6.65
C GLU A 174 2.67 -13.64 7.40
N THR A 175 3.27 -13.17 8.50
CA THR A 175 4.18 -13.99 9.33
C THR A 175 3.46 -15.09 10.11
N VAL A 176 2.24 -14.82 10.59
CA VAL A 176 1.41 -15.81 11.31
C VAL A 176 0.66 -16.73 10.32
N GLY A 177 0.44 -16.30 9.08
CA GLY A 177 -0.33 -17.04 8.08
C GLY A 177 -1.85 -17.04 8.33
N SER A 178 -2.33 -16.17 9.22
CA SER A 178 -3.75 -16.01 9.53
C SER A 178 -4.10 -14.55 9.80
N VAL A 179 -5.40 -14.21 9.79
CA VAL A 179 -5.84 -12.82 10.05
C VAL A 179 -5.92 -12.58 11.54
N LEU A 180 -4.87 -11.98 12.11
CA LEU A 180 -4.79 -11.59 13.52
C LEU A 180 -5.16 -10.11 13.71
N LEU A 181 -4.64 -9.24 12.84
CA LEU A 181 -4.93 -7.82 12.83
C LEU A 181 -5.91 -7.51 11.68
N PRO A 182 -7.16 -7.12 11.97
CA PRO A 182 -8.19 -6.94 10.95
C PRO A 182 -7.90 -5.70 10.11
N ILE A 183 -7.96 -5.83 8.79
CA ILE A 183 -7.76 -4.71 7.85
C ILE A 183 -9.02 -4.41 7.05
N GLY A 184 -10.08 -5.19 7.22
CA GLY A 184 -11.33 -5.02 6.49
C GLY A 184 -11.18 -5.43 5.03
N ASP A 185 -10.43 -6.50 4.76
CA ASP A 185 -10.25 -7.00 3.40
C ASP A 185 -11.56 -7.62 2.87
N PRO A 186 -12.16 -7.08 1.78
CA PRO A 186 -13.38 -7.62 1.18
C PRO A 186 -13.33 -9.12 0.87
N LYS A 187 -12.14 -9.68 0.61
CA LYS A 187 -11.96 -11.09 0.29
C LYS A 187 -11.98 -12.00 1.53
N ASN A 188 -11.68 -11.43 2.70
CA ASN A 188 -11.51 -12.17 3.95
C ASN A 188 -12.52 -11.77 5.02
N VAL A 189 -13.61 -11.09 4.64
CA VAL A 189 -14.64 -10.54 5.56
C VAL A 189 -15.20 -11.60 6.52
N GLU A 190 -15.52 -12.80 6.03
CA GLU A 190 -16.10 -13.86 6.87
C GLU A 190 -15.07 -14.38 7.89
N ARG A 191 -13.82 -14.56 7.44
CA ARG A 191 -12.70 -14.97 8.30
C ARG A 191 -12.40 -13.94 9.37
N GLU A 192 -12.38 -12.65 9.01
CA GLU A 192 -12.20 -11.54 9.94
C GLU A 192 -13.34 -11.47 10.98
N ARG A 193 -14.60 -11.62 10.56
CA ARG A 193 -15.74 -11.65 11.50
C ARG A 193 -15.68 -12.83 12.46
N ALA A 194 -15.32 -14.01 11.96
CA ALA A 194 -15.17 -15.19 12.80
C ALA A 194 -14.07 -14.99 13.85
N PHE A 195 -12.92 -14.43 13.45
CA PHE A 195 -11.84 -14.10 14.39
C PHE A 195 -12.30 -13.11 15.46
N LEU A 196 -12.90 -11.98 15.07
CA LEU A 196 -13.38 -10.97 16.01
C LEU A 196 -14.43 -11.51 16.99
N ARG A 197 -15.33 -12.37 16.50
CA ARG A 197 -16.33 -13.05 17.34
C ARG A 197 -15.66 -13.97 18.37
N ASN A 198 -14.72 -14.80 17.92
CA ASN A 198 -14.02 -15.75 18.80
C ASN A 198 -13.16 -15.01 19.84
N TRP A 199 -12.45 -13.96 19.44
CA TRP A 199 -11.67 -13.13 20.35
C TRP A 199 -12.55 -12.41 21.38
N ALA A 200 -13.68 -11.86 20.94
CA ALA A 200 -14.66 -11.25 21.86
C ALA A 200 -15.25 -12.27 22.85
N ASN A 201 -15.47 -13.52 22.43
CA ASN A 201 -15.92 -14.61 23.30
C ASN A 201 -14.86 -14.99 24.34
N GLN A 202 -13.59 -15.09 23.93
CA GLN A 202 -12.47 -15.35 24.84
C GLN A 202 -12.34 -14.26 25.92
N LEU A 203 -12.43 -12.98 25.54
CA LEU A 203 -12.42 -11.87 26.51
C LEU A 203 -13.60 -11.91 27.49
N ARG A 204 -14.72 -12.51 27.08
CA ARG A 204 -15.92 -12.70 27.91
C ARG A 204 -15.88 -14.01 28.72
N GLY A 205 -14.79 -14.77 28.67
CA GLY A 205 -14.66 -16.07 29.34
C GLY A 205 -15.62 -17.14 28.79
N ARG A 206 -16.15 -16.96 27.58
CA ARG A 206 -16.94 -17.99 26.89
C ARG A 206 -16.01 -18.83 26.02
N GLU A 207 -16.20 -20.15 26.09
CA GLU A 207 -15.52 -21.07 25.19
C GLU A 207 -15.89 -20.76 23.73
N PRO A 208 -14.96 -20.96 22.78
CA PRO A 208 -15.25 -20.75 21.36
C PRO A 208 -16.37 -21.70 20.92
N ASP A 209 -17.40 -21.17 20.24
CA ASP A 209 -18.47 -21.99 19.68
C ASP A 209 -17.86 -22.96 18.64
N GLU A 210 -17.89 -24.27 18.91
CA GLU A 210 -17.39 -25.31 18.01
C GLU A 210 -18.18 -25.41 16.68
N GLY A 211 -19.31 -24.70 16.56
CA GLY A 211 -20.21 -24.73 15.39
C GLY A 211 -19.74 -23.95 14.16
N GLY A 212 -18.49 -23.49 14.13
CA GLY A 212 -17.94 -22.64 13.06
C GLY A 212 -16.72 -23.22 12.36
N SER A 213 -16.51 -24.55 12.40
CA SER A 213 -15.55 -25.20 11.51
C SER A 213 -16.07 -25.08 10.07
N LEU A 214 -15.78 -23.94 9.43
CA LEU A 214 -15.63 -23.93 7.99
C LEU A 214 -14.59 -25.02 7.71
N GLY A 215 -15.08 -26.13 7.17
CA GLY A 215 -14.27 -27.28 6.80
C GLY A 215 -13.00 -26.77 6.15
N CYS A 216 -11.88 -27.11 6.76
CA CYS A 216 -10.60 -27.07 6.09
C CYS A 216 -10.62 -28.19 5.04
N GLU A 217 -11.49 -28.07 4.03
CA GLU A 217 -11.15 -28.63 2.74
C GLU A 217 -9.97 -27.78 2.29
N VAL A 218 -8.79 -28.32 2.53
CA VAL A 218 -7.61 -28.03 1.72
C VAL A 218 -8.03 -28.41 0.30
N GLY A 219 -8.67 -27.47 -0.39
CA GLY A 219 -8.80 -27.49 -1.82
C GLY A 219 -7.40 -27.52 -2.34
N THR A 220 -6.92 -28.72 -2.70
CA THR A 220 -5.71 -28.87 -3.49
C THR A 220 -5.96 -28.06 -4.74
N VAL A 221 -5.33 -26.89 -4.82
CA VAL A 221 -5.20 -26.15 -6.06
C VAL A 221 -4.51 -27.13 -7.01
N LYS A 222 -5.30 -27.70 -7.92
CA LYS A 222 -4.79 -28.46 -9.05
C LYS A 222 -3.83 -27.52 -9.75
N ARG A 223 -2.55 -27.86 -9.71
CA ARG A 223 -1.52 -27.19 -10.49
C ARG A 223 -1.89 -27.49 -11.94
N ASP A 224 -2.53 -26.54 -12.60
CA ASP A 224 -2.61 -26.50 -14.06
C ASP A 224 -1.20 -26.19 -14.56
N SER A 225 -0.37 -27.22 -14.58
CA SER A 225 0.73 -27.30 -15.54
C SER A 225 0.13 -27.56 -16.91
N ASP A 226 0.61 -26.80 -17.89
CA ASP A 226 0.39 -26.95 -19.34
C ASP A 226 -0.68 -26.04 -19.95
N VAL A 227 -0.43 -24.73 -19.91
CA VAL A 227 -0.79 -23.83 -21.02
C VAL A 227 0.37 -22.87 -21.27
N GLU A 228 1.37 -23.33 -22.01
CA GLU A 228 2.25 -22.43 -22.74
C GLU A 228 2.27 -22.91 -24.19
N GLN A 229 1.68 -22.13 -25.09
CA GLN A 229 2.37 -21.55 -26.25
C GLN A 229 1.37 -20.98 -27.26
N GLY A 230 1.56 -19.69 -27.54
CA GLY A 230 0.88 -19.01 -28.63
C GLY A 230 1.29 -17.55 -28.73
N VAL A 231 2.29 -17.31 -29.60
CA VAL A 231 2.46 -16.09 -30.43
C VAL A 231 3.60 -15.11 -30.03
N THR A 232 4.75 -15.44 -30.65
CA THR A 232 5.76 -14.59 -31.32
C THR A 232 6.74 -13.74 -30.53
N ALA A 233 7.91 -14.33 -30.26
CA ALA A 233 9.19 -13.63 -30.39
C ALA A 233 9.79 -13.96 -31.77
N GLY A 234 10.17 -12.92 -32.52
CA GLY A 234 10.78 -13.03 -33.84
C GLY A 234 12.19 -13.63 -33.77
N ALA A 235 12.38 -14.67 -34.57
CA ALA A 235 13.54 -14.96 -35.42
C ALA A 235 14.93 -14.52 -34.94
N VAL A 236 15.74 -15.48 -34.49
CA VAL A 236 17.14 -15.67 -34.90
C VAL A 236 17.49 -17.16 -34.80
N VAL A 237 18.00 -17.70 -35.91
CA VAL A 237 18.75 -18.97 -36.09
C VAL A 237 17.97 -20.26 -36.40
N LEU A 238 18.16 -20.65 -37.67
CA LEU A 238 17.85 -21.87 -38.37
C LEU A 238 18.56 -23.09 -37.76
N LEU A 239 17.90 -24.26 -37.74
CA LEU A 239 18.25 -25.47 -38.49
C LEU A 239 17.56 -26.72 -37.90
N ASN A 240 17.12 -27.60 -38.82
CA ASN A 240 16.73 -29.00 -38.66
C ASN A 240 15.39 -29.38 -37.99
N ARG A 241 14.42 -29.71 -38.85
CA ARG A 241 13.47 -30.83 -38.69
C ARG A 241 14.12 -32.10 -39.31
N PRO A 242 13.77 -33.36 -38.93
CA PRO A 242 12.40 -33.89 -39.17
C PRO A 242 11.88 -35.06 -38.26
N ASP A 243 10.58 -35.36 -38.45
CA ASP A 243 9.78 -36.60 -38.19
C ASP A 243 9.56 -37.09 -36.74
N THR A 244 8.33 -37.28 -36.19
CA THR A 244 7.34 -38.36 -36.44
C THR A 244 6.13 -38.15 -35.47
N VAL A 245 4.85 -38.13 -35.91
CA VAL A 245 3.82 -39.20 -35.97
C VAL A 245 3.15 -39.62 -34.62
N ALA A 246 1.85 -39.23 -34.50
CA ALA A 246 0.65 -39.97 -34.04
C ALA A 246 0.22 -40.14 -32.55
N GLN A 247 -1.12 -40.22 -32.43
CA GLN A 247 -2.01 -40.72 -31.36
C GLN A 247 -2.34 -39.69 -30.24
N GLY A 248 -3.58 -39.30 -29.94
CA GLY A 248 -4.89 -39.91 -30.14
C GLY A 248 -5.50 -40.23 -28.76
N MET A 249 -6.32 -39.35 -28.18
CA MET A 249 -7.09 -39.69 -26.95
C MET A 249 -8.44 -38.98 -26.87
N THR A 250 -9.47 -39.81 -26.73
CA THR A 250 -10.90 -39.52 -26.59
C THR A 250 -11.26 -39.16 -25.15
N VAL A 251 -12.02 -38.08 -24.95
CA VAL A 251 -12.54 -37.66 -23.62
C VAL A 251 -13.90 -38.31 -23.37
N ARG A 252 -14.01 -39.15 -22.32
CA ARG A 252 -15.29 -39.64 -21.77
C ARG A 252 -15.85 -38.63 -20.76
N LYS A 253 -17.12 -38.24 -20.91
CA LYS A 253 -17.89 -37.45 -19.93
C LYS A 253 -18.31 -38.33 -18.75
N CYS A 254 -18.19 -37.83 -17.51
CA CYS A 254 -18.85 -38.41 -16.32
C CYS A 254 -20.33 -37.93 -16.23
N PRO A 255 -21.24 -38.79 -15.73
CA PRO A 255 -22.68 -38.51 -15.68
C PRO A 255 -23.09 -37.67 -14.46
N SER A 256 -24.15 -36.88 -14.64
CA SER A 256 -24.82 -36.04 -13.64
C SER A 256 -25.61 -36.87 -12.62
N ALA A 257 -25.45 -36.57 -11.34
CA ALA A 257 -26.22 -37.15 -10.25
C ALA A 257 -27.62 -36.51 -10.16
N THR A 258 -28.64 -37.34 -10.20
CA THR A 258 -30.04 -37.02 -9.86
C THR A 258 -30.26 -37.16 -8.36
N LEU A 259 -30.84 -36.13 -7.74
CA LEU A 259 -31.36 -36.17 -6.37
C LEU A 259 -32.76 -36.77 -6.39
N GLY A 260 -32.97 -37.79 -5.54
CA GLY A 260 -34.28 -38.26 -5.10
C GLY A 260 -34.53 -37.86 -3.66
#